data_AF-A0A8C2K8D0-F1
#
_entry.id   AF-A0A8C2K8D0-F1
#
_cell.length_a   1.000
_cell.length_b   1.000
_cell.length_c   1.000
_cell.angle_alpha   90.00
_cell.angle_beta   90.00
_cell.angle_gamma   90.00
#
_symmetry.space_group_name_H-M   'P 1'
#
loop_
_entity.id
_entity.type
_entity.pdbx_description
1 polymer ?
#
loop_
_entity_poly.entity_id
_entity_poly.type
_entity_poly.pdbx_seq_one_letter_code
_entity_poly.pdbx_strand_id
1 'polypeptide(L)'
;MSINFATSVGLCDGKSLGEISSLEDTMFIQAEEQSLDEEHDFNSKLENFLGFMKEDFLRKLNLSSVPQEQRKVQPPQFMIELYNKYASDKTSIPRSDVIRSFIIQDVIYSVRQGNKTQHRLLFNISIPNHEEITSVQLRLFTLWERRKNTCTDLFTSINVYDVDYEQNANVFNLLDGRDVTESKNTWEAFDVTRAVRNWHESGRGVGELQVEIEQDCESLDISLGLEDNSSAVIIIFSNDLGNRKGESMKEIKEMLLHEFWGSRVNVNQHYRKKRKATNNYCRRTSLKVNFKDIGWDKWIVAPPEYDKAAKCGCR
;
A
#
# COMPACT_ATOMS: atom_id res chain seq x y z
N MET A 1 1.83 -33.69 49.41
CA MET A 1 0.61 -33.44 50.20
C MET A 1 -0.36 -32.72 49.28
N SER A 2 -1.43 -33.42 48.92
CA SER A 2 -2.43 -33.04 47.92
C SER A 2 -3.31 -31.87 48.39
N ILE A 3 -3.95 -31.17 47.44
CA ILE A 3 -5.43 -31.05 47.30
C ILE A 3 -5.78 -29.86 46.37
N ASN A 4 -6.50 -30.18 45.28
CA ASN A 4 -7.40 -29.27 44.54
C ASN A 4 -8.71 -29.11 45.33
N PHE A 5 -9.36 -27.94 45.27
CA PHE A 5 -10.68 -27.71 44.65
C PHE A 5 -11.32 -26.39 45.13
N ALA A 6 -12.02 -25.75 44.19
CA ALA A 6 -13.32 -25.08 44.32
C ALA A 6 -13.38 -23.63 43.80
N THR A 7 -14.16 -23.51 42.73
CA THR A 7 -14.83 -22.32 42.19
C THR A 7 -15.61 -21.53 43.24
N SER A 8 -15.68 -20.20 43.08
CA SER A 8 -16.71 -19.36 43.67
C SER A 8 -17.13 -18.28 42.68
N VAL A 9 -18.39 -18.39 42.24
CA VAL A 9 -19.18 -17.42 41.48
C VAL A 9 -20.00 -16.60 42.49
N GLY A 10 -20.28 -15.33 42.16
CA GLY A 10 -21.30 -14.49 42.81
C GLY A 10 -20.78 -13.05 43.00
N LEU A 11 -21.51 -11.98 42.66
CA LEU A 11 -22.95 -11.81 42.76
C LEU A 11 -23.43 -10.72 41.76
N CYS A 12 -24.41 -11.05 40.92
CA CYS A 12 -25.25 -10.06 40.24
C CYS A 12 -26.50 -9.87 41.11
N ASP A 13 -26.81 -8.62 41.46
CA ASP A 13 -28.06 -8.28 42.14
C ASP A 13 -29.21 -8.28 41.13
N GLY A 14 -30.16 -9.20 41.35
CA GLY A 14 -31.44 -9.25 40.64
C GLY A 14 -32.47 -8.33 41.31
N LYS A 15 -33.24 -7.60 40.50
CA LYS A 15 -34.49 -6.96 40.93
C LYS A 15 -35.63 -7.98 40.94
N SER A 16 -36.50 -7.89 41.95
CA SER A 16 -37.66 -8.76 42.17
C SER A 16 -38.80 -8.42 41.21
N LEU A 17 -39.46 -9.46 40.71
CA LEU A 17 -40.75 -9.44 40.02
C LEU A 17 -41.87 -9.73 41.03
N GLY A 18 -42.90 -8.91 41.05
CA GLY A 18 -44.22 -9.19 41.61
C GLY A 18 -45.27 -9.04 40.50
N GLU A 19 -46.24 -9.94 40.47
CA GLU A 19 -47.23 -10.08 39.38
C GLU A 19 -48.29 -8.96 39.32
N ILE A 20 -48.40 -8.38 38.12
CA ILE A 20 -49.58 -8.04 37.28
C ILE A 20 -50.77 -7.25 37.91
N SER A 21 -50.91 -5.99 37.48
CA SER A 21 -52.13 -5.54 36.76
C SER A 21 -51.87 -4.30 35.88
N SER A 22 -52.03 -4.50 34.57
CA SER A 22 -52.40 -3.52 33.52
C SER A 22 -51.70 -2.15 33.49
N LEU A 23 -50.64 -2.04 32.70
CA LEU A 23 -50.35 -0.90 31.80
C LEU A 23 -49.11 -1.26 30.93
N GLU A 24 -49.18 -2.43 30.30
CA GLU A 24 -48.26 -2.82 29.23
C GLU A 24 -48.79 -2.17 27.95
N ASP A 25 -48.20 -1.03 27.58
CA ASP A 25 -48.15 -0.51 26.20
C ASP A 25 -47.31 0.77 26.11
N THR A 26 -46.99 1.43 27.24
CA THR A 26 -46.16 2.65 27.25
C THR A 26 -44.70 2.45 27.65
N MET A 27 -44.34 1.30 28.25
CA MET A 27 -42.97 1.03 28.71
C MET A 27 -42.12 0.20 27.74
N PHE A 28 -42.73 -0.44 26.74
CA PHE A 28 -42.00 -1.18 25.70
C PHE A 28 -41.47 -0.25 24.60
N ILE A 29 -42.25 0.77 24.23
CA ILE A 29 -41.83 1.79 23.26
C ILE A 29 -40.66 2.62 23.79
N GLN A 30 -40.61 2.95 25.08
CA GLN A 30 -39.49 3.73 25.65
C GLN A 30 -38.17 2.95 25.77
N ALA A 31 -38.24 1.62 25.95
CA ALA A 31 -37.04 0.78 25.98
C ALA A 31 -36.52 0.48 24.57
N GLU A 32 -37.42 0.32 23.58
CA GLU A 32 -37.04 0.26 22.17
C GLU A 32 -36.53 1.61 21.66
N GLU A 33 -37.17 2.74 21.97
CA GLU A 33 -36.70 4.09 21.61
C GLU A 33 -35.35 4.42 22.26
N GLN A 34 -35.10 4.07 23.52
CA GLN A 34 -33.78 4.26 24.14
C GLN A 34 -32.71 3.36 23.50
N SER A 35 -33.05 2.13 23.10
CA SER A 35 -32.12 1.24 22.41
C SER A 35 -31.83 1.70 20.98
N LEU A 36 -32.83 2.25 20.29
CA LEU A 36 -32.72 2.79 18.94
C LEU A 36 -31.97 4.12 18.96
N ASP A 37 -32.19 5.00 19.95
CA ASP A 37 -31.47 6.27 20.10
C ASP A 37 -30.01 6.07 20.48
N GLU A 38 -29.69 5.10 21.35
CA GLU A 38 -28.29 4.73 21.65
C GLU A 38 -27.59 4.10 20.44
N GLU A 39 -28.30 3.29 19.65
CA GLU A 39 -27.79 2.69 18.41
C GLU A 39 -27.64 3.74 17.30
N HIS A 40 -28.55 4.72 17.20
CA HIS A 40 -28.46 5.84 16.26
C HIS A 40 -27.33 6.81 16.63
N ASP A 41 -27.14 7.09 17.92
CA ASP A 41 -26.02 7.89 18.42
C ASP A 41 -24.68 7.17 18.20
N PHE A 42 -24.62 5.85 18.44
CA PHE A 42 -23.45 5.04 18.13
C PHE A 42 -23.13 5.03 16.63
N ASN A 43 -24.13 4.82 15.78
CA ASN A 43 -23.98 4.83 14.31
C ASN A 43 -23.53 6.19 13.81
N SER A 44 -24.10 7.30 14.33
CA SER A 44 -23.67 8.66 13.94
C SER A 44 -22.23 8.95 14.38
N LYS A 45 -21.81 8.50 15.57
CA LYS A 45 -20.42 8.61 16.05
C LYS A 45 -19.48 7.76 15.22
N LEU A 46 -19.91 6.56 14.81
CA LEU A 46 -19.15 5.68 13.95
C LEU A 46 -18.99 6.28 12.56
N GLU A 47 -20.04 6.82 11.94
CA GLU A 47 -19.97 7.51 10.65
C GLU A 47 -19.04 8.73 10.69
N ASN A 48 -19.14 9.56 11.73
CA ASN A 48 -18.24 10.69 11.93
C ASN A 48 -16.78 10.24 12.07
N PHE A 49 -16.54 9.16 12.83
CA PHE A 49 -15.20 8.57 12.95
C PHE A 49 -14.69 8.02 11.62
N LEU A 50 -15.53 7.31 10.86
CA LEU A 50 -15.21 6.81 9.52
C LEU A 50 -14.95 7.96 8.53
N GLY A 51 -15.62 9.10 8.69
CA GLY A 51 -15.35 10.34 7.95
C GLY A 51 -13.94 10.89 8.22
N PHE A 52 -13.58 11.09 9.48
CA PHE A 52 -12.22 11.54 9.85
C PHE A 52 -11.13 10.55 9.45
N MET A 53 -11.43 9.26 9.57
CA MET A 53 -10.60 8.15 9.09
C MET A 53 -10.32 8.26 7.61
N LYS A 54 -11.38 8.49 6.83
CA LYS A 54 -11.32 8.63 5.39
C LYS A 54 -10.45 9.80 4.98
N GLU A 55 -10.66 10.98 5.58
CA GLU A 55 -9.83 12.16 5.32
C GLU A 55 -8.36 11.95 5.72
N ASP A 56 -8.10 11.35 6.89
CA ASP A 56 -6.74 11.06 7.33
C ASP A 56 -6.03 10.07 6.40
N PHE A 57 -6.74 9.03 5.95
CA PHE A 57 -6.20 8.03 5.04
C PHE A 57 -5.90 8.62 3.66
N LEU A 58 -6.84 9.37 3.07
CA LEU A 58 -6.63 10.04 1.79
C LEU A 58 -5.46 11.04 1.88
N ARG A 59 -5.37 11.80 2.97
CA ARG A 59 -4.22 12.69 3.20
C ARG A 59 -2.89 11.94 3.29
N LYS A 60 -2.84 10.79 3.95
CA LYS A 60 -1.63 9.94 4.02
C LYS A 60 -1.21 9.40 2.66
N LEU A 61 -2.17 9.15 1.78
CA LEU A 61 -1.91 8.74 0.39
C LEU A 61 -1.75 9.93 -0.58
N ASN A 62 -1.79 11.16 -0.07
CA ASN A 62 -1.78 12.39 -0.85
C ASN A 62 -2.88 12.43 -1.94
N LEU A 63 -4.06 11.93 -1.60
CA LEU A 63 -5.26 11.94 -2.44
C LEU A 63 -6.23 13.01 -1.95
N SER A 64 -6.78 13.80 -2.87
CA SER A 64 -7.83 14.79 -2.57
C SER A 64 -9.21 14.14 -2.43
N SER A 65 -9.43 13.01 -3.10
CA SER A 65 -10.67 12.24 -3.06
C SER A 65 -10.40 10.77 -3.37
N VAL A 66 -11.37 9.91 -3.08
CA VAL A 66 -11.34 8.50 -3.49
C VAL A 66 -11.25 8.43 -5.02
N PRO A 67 -10.28 7.68 -5.59
CA PRO A 67 -10.21 7.46 -7.03
C PRO A 67 -11.50 6.84 -7.57
N GLN A 68 -12.02 7.40 -8.65
CA GLN A 68 -13.17 6.82 -9.35
C GLN A 68 -12.67 5.78 -10.37
N GLU A 69 -12.18 4.64 -9.89
CA GLU A 69 -11.85 3.53 -10.79
C GLU A 69 -13.14 2.98 -11.44
N GLN A 70 -13.25 3.13 -12.76
CA GLN A 70 -14.36 2.53 -13.54
C GLN A 70 -14.10 1.05 -13.89
N ARG A 71 -12.88 0.56 -13.72
CA ARG A 71 -12.46 -0.81 -14.06
C ARG A 71 -11.65 -1.42 -12.92
N LYS A 72 -11.85 -2.72 -12.66
CA LYS A 72 -11.00 -3.49 -11.74
C LYS A 72 -9.63 -3.68 -12.39
N VAL A 73 -8.63 -2.94 -11.90
CA VAL A 73 -7.24 -3.14 -12.28
C VAL A 73 -6.75 -4.44 -11.61
N GLN A 74 -6.19 -5.37 -12.39
CA GLN A 74 -5.49 -6.52 -11.83
C GLN A 74 -4.05 -6.08 -11.54
N PRO A 75 -3.63 -6.02 -10.27
CA PRO A 75 -2.26 -5.65 -9.96
C PRO A 75 -1.30 -6.70 -10.51
N PRO A 76 -0.11 -6.30 -11.02
CA PRO A 76 0.90 -7.25 -11.44
C PRO A 76 1.23 -8.24 -10.31
N GLN A 77 1.39 -9.51 -10.66
CA GLN A 77 1.63 -10.60 -9.70
C GLN A 77 2.80 -10.30 -8.75
N PHE A 78 3.86 -9.68 -9.27
CA PHE A 78 5.00 -9.24 -8.47
C PHE A 78 4.62 -8.30 -7.32
N MET A 79 3.69 -7.37 -7.55
CA MET A 79 3.25 -6.42 -6.51
C MET A 79 2.49 -7.13 -5.39
N ILE A 80 1.70 -8.15 -5.73
CA ILE A 80 1.01 -8.99 -4.75
C ILE A 80 1.99 -9.81 -3.92
N GLU A 81 3.00 -10.41 -4.56
CA GLU A 81 4.05 -11.16 -3.86
C GLU A 81 4.85 -10.27 -2.92
N LEU A 82 5.19 -9.06 -3.36
CA LEU A 82 5.90 -8.07 -2.57
C LEU A 82 5.09 -7.66 -1.34
N TYR A 83 3.80 -7.36 -1.53
CA TYR A 83 2.87 -7.09 -0.44
C TYR A 83 2.81 -8.26 0.54
N ASN A 84 2.56 -9.49 0.06
CA ASN A 84 2.42 -10.68 0.89
C ASN A 84 3.68 -10.95 1.71
N LYS A 85 4.86 -10.72 1.14
CA LYS A 85 6.15 -10.83 1.83
C LYS A 85 6.22 -9.92 3.05
N TYR A 86 5.95 -8.63 2.89
CA TYR A 86 6.02 -7.66 4.00
C TYR A 86 4.83 -7.76 4.97
N ALA A 87 3.66 -8.16 4.49
CA ALA A 87 2.48 -8.37 5.33
C ALA A 87 2.63 -9.59 6.26
N SER A 88 3.29 -10.65 5.77
CA SER A 88 3.49 -11.89 6.53
C SER A 88 4.67 -11.78 7.50
N ASP A 89 5.76 -11.15 7.09
CA ASP A 89 6.97 -10.97 7.91
C ASP A 89 7.09 -9.53 8.40
N LYS A 90 6.53 -9.26 9.59
CA LYS A 90 6.59 -7.95 10.26
C LYS A 90 8.01 -7.54 10.70
N THR A 91 8.99 -8.44 10.62
CA THR A 91 10.40 -8.12 10.89
C THR A 91 11.12 -7.62 9.65
N SER A 92 10.56 -7.86 8.47
CA SER A 92 11.08 -7.38 7.20
C SER A 92 10.75 -5.89 7.05
N ILE A 93 11.77 -5.03 7.13
CA ILE A 93 11.62 -3.60 6.90
C ILE A 93 11.80 -3.35 5.39
N PRO A 94 10.79 -2.78 4.69
CA PRO A 94 10.95 -2.45 3.29
C PRO A 94 12.04 -1.39 3.13
N ARG A 95 12.83 -1.52 2.05
CA ARG A 95 13.90 -0.57 1.74
C ARG A 95 13.36 0.79 1.27
N SER A 96 12.11 0.83 0.84
CA SER A 96 11.44 2.03 0.35
C SER A 96 10.01 2.09 0.85
N ASP A 97 9.57 3.29 1.19
CA ASP A 97 8.26 3.51 1.82
C ASP A 97 7.12 3.49 0.79
N VAL A 98 7.43 3.74 -0.49
CA VAL A 98 6.48 3.78 -1.59
C VAL A 98 6.98 2.91 -2.74
N ILE A 99 6.08 2.10 -3.31
CA ILE A 99 6.37 1.22 -4.44
C ILE A 99 5.23 1.36 -5.46
N ARG A 100 5.56 1.71 -6.70
CA ARG A 100 4.58 1.88 -7.80
C ARG A 100 4.91 0.98 -8.97
N SER A 101 3.88 0.52 -9.66
CA SER A 101 4.00 -0.22 -10.92
C SER A 101 3.33 0.54 -12.06
N PHE A 102 4.03 0.73 -13.16
CA PHE A 102 3.51 1.33 -14.39
C PHE A 102 3.62 0.30 -15.52
N ILE A 103 2.49 -0.12 -16.05
CA ILE A 103 2.46 -1.00 -17.23
C ILE A 103 2.82 -0.19 -18.48
N ILE A 104 3.33 -0.88 -19.49
CA ILE A 104 3.57 -0.29 -20.81
C ILE A 104 2.31 0.39 -21.33
N GLN A 105 2.48 1.61 -21.84
CA GLN A 105 1.40 2.39 -22.43
C GLN A 105 1.21 2.03 -23.90
N ASP A 106 2.31 1.93 -24.65
CA ASP A 106 2.28 1.66 -26.08
C ASP A 106 3.61 1.09 -26.59
N VAL A 107 3.59 0.49 -27.78
CA VAL A 107 4.77 0.03 -28.52
C VAL A 107 4.91 0.89 -29.78
N ILE A 108 5.85 1.83 -29.75
CA ILE A 108 6.06 2.80 -30.83
C ILE A 108 6.46 2.11 -32.13
N TYR A 109 7.37 1.14 -32.05
CA TYR A 109 7.67 0.21 -33.13
C TYR A 109 8.28 -1.07 -32.60
N SER A 110 8.20 -2.11 -33.42
CA SER A 110 8.88 -3.38 -33.25
C SER A 110 9.44 -3.80 -34.61
N VAL A 111 10.75 -4.02 -34.69
CA VAL A 111 11.42 -4.37 -35.94
C VAL A 111 12.44 -5.48 -35.71
N ARG A 112 12.42 -6.50 -36.58
CA ARG A 112 13.39 -7.59 -36.60
C ARG A 112 14.24 -7.49 -37.87
N GLN A 113 15.55 -7.34 -37.71
CA GLN A 113 16.54 -7.23 -38.78
C GLN A 113 17.65 -8.25 -38.55
N GLY A 114 17.63 -9.36 -39.30
CA GLY A 114 18.62 -10.42 -39.17
C GLY A 114 18.62 -11.04 -37.78
N ASN A 115 19.78 -11.01 -37.11
CA ASN A 115 20.02 -11.53 -35.76
C ASN A 115 19.57 -10.57 -34.64
N LYS A 116 19.05 -9.38 -34.99
CA LYS A 116 18.74 -8.31 -34.05
C LYS A 116 17.26 -7.94 -34.10
N THR A 117 16.62 -7.85 -32.95
CA THR A 117 15.23 -7.40 -32.78
C THR A 117 15.22 -6.16 -31.89
N GLN A 118 14.48 -5.11 -32.29
CA GLN A 118 14.39 -3.85 -31.56
C GLN A 118 12.94 -3.50 -31.30
N HIS A 119 12.65 -3.16 -30.06
CA HIS A 119 11.33 -2.69 -29.60
C HIS A 119 11.48 -1.35 -28.92
N ARG A 120 10.63 -0.39 -29.27
CA ARG A 120 10.56 0.90 -28.59
C ARG A 120 9.28 0.98 -27.77
N LEU A 121 9.45 0.97 -26.45
CA LEU A 121 8.36 0.90 -25.48
C LEU A 121 8.12 2.27 -24.87
N LEU A 122 6.85 2.68 -24.79
CA LEU A 122 6.43 3.95 -24.20
C LEU A 122 5.84 3.71 -22.82
N PHE A 123 6.25 4.52 -21.84
CA PHE A 123 5.71 4.49 -20.49
C PHE A 123 5.23 5.89 -20.07
N ASN A 124 4.10 5.92 -19.37
CA ASN A 124 3.59 7.11 -18.68
C ASN A 124 3.74 6.93 -17.17
N ILE A 125 4.71 7.64 -16.61
CA ILE A 125 5.15 7.56 -15.23
C ILE A 125 4.85 8.87 -14.53
N SER A 126 4.17 8.78 -13.38
CA SER A 126 3.91 9.92 -12.52
C SER A 126 4.48 9.66 -11.14
N ILE A 127 5.47 10.46 -10.74
CA ILE A 127 6.12 10.40 -9.43
C ILE A 127 5.98 11.79 -8.76
N PRO A 128 5.46 11.88 -7.53
CA PRO A 128 5.36 13.15 -6.84
C PRO A 128 6.73 13.78 -6.54
N ASN A 129 6.84 15.11 -6.69
CA ASN A 129 8.11 15.84 -6.51
C ASN A 129 8.72 15.79 -5.09
N HIS A 130 7.94 15.39 -4.09
CA HIS A 130 8.41 15.25 -2.70
C HIS A 130 8.97 13.84 -2.42
N GLU A 131 8.95 12.96 -3.40
CA GLU A 131 9.50 11.62 -3.29
C GLU A 131 10.88 11.50 -3.91
N GLU A 132 11.73 10.71 -3.27
CA GLU A 132 13.06 10.39 -3.77
C GLU A 132 13.08 8.98 -4.36
N ILE A 133 13.43 8.87 -5.64
CA ILE A 133 13.55 7.58 -6.34
C ILE A 133 14.81 6.85 -5.87
N THR A 134 14.63 5.68 -5.25
CA THR A 134 15.73 4.86 -4.73
C THR A 134 16.22 3.85 -5.76
N SER A 135 15.31 3.20 -6.48
CA SER A 135 15.63 2.24 -7.55
C SER A 135 14.44 2.03 -8.47
N VAL A 136 14.70 1.71 -9.73
CA VAL A 136 13.68 1.39 -10.72
C VAL A 136 14.06 0.15 -11.51
N GLN A 137 13.12 -0.78 -11.63
CA GLN A 137 13.28 -2.02 -12.40
C GLN A 137 12.28 -2.08 -13.54
N LEU A 138 12.77 -2.21 -14.77
CA LEU A 138 11.97 -2.65 -15.90
C LEU A 138 11.90 -4.19 -15.86
N ARG A 139 10.69 -4.74 -15.91
CA ARG A 139 10.45 -6.17 -16.02
C ARG A 139 9.86 -6.51 -17.37
N LEU A 140 10.51 -7.45 -18.06
CA LEU A 140 10.13 -7.93 -19.38
C LEU A 140 9.88 -9.44 -19.31
N PHE A 141 8.79 -9.91 -19.90
CA PHE A 141 8.52 -11.33 -20.01
C PHE A 141 9.13 -11.89 -21.30
N THR A 142 10.06 -12.82 -21.18
CA THR A 142 10.73 -13.44 -22.32
C THR A 142 9.86 -14.53 -22.93
N LEU A 143 9.87 -14.59 -24.27
CA LEU A 143 9.13 -15.55 -25.07
C LEU A 143 10.12 -16.33 -25.93
N TRP A 144 10.36 -17.58 -25.56
CA TRP A 144 11.15 -18.51 -26.35
C TRP A 144 10.26 -19.26 -27.33
N GLU A 145 10.49 -19.09 -28.63
CA GLU A 145 9.88 -19.95 -29.62
C GLU A 145 10.68 -21.27 -29.72
N ARG A 146 10.04 -22.39 -29.37
CA ARG A 146 10.65 -23.73 -29.48
C ARG A 146 10.75 -24.13 -30.96
N ARG A 147 11.87 -23.82 -31.59
CA ARG A 147 12.25 -24.45 -32.86
C ARG A 147 13.10 -25.69 -32.61
N LYS A 148 12.85 -26.75 -33.38
CA LYS A 148 13.68 -27.96 -33.38
C LYS A 148 14.98 -27.65 -34.12
N ASN A 149 16.14 -27.57 -33.43
CA ASN A 149 17.39 -28.31 -33.75
C ASN A 149 18.70 -27.64 -33.29
N THR A 150 19.65 -28.52 -32.89
CA THR A 150 21.13 -28.54 -33.05
C THR A 150 22.00 -27.32 -32.78
N CYS A 151 21.49 -26.25 -32.17
CA CYS A 151 22.31 -25.07 -31.93
C CYS A 151 22.96 -25.16 -30.54
N THR A 152 24.26 -25.44 -30.49
CA THR A 152 25.09 -25.56 -29.27
C THR A 152 25.98 -24.33 -29.13
N ASP A 153 26.04 -23.75 -27.92
CA ASP A 153 26.79 -22.53 -27.56
C ASP A 153 26.36 -21.28 -28.35
N LEU A 154 25.21 -20.71 -27.99
CA LEU A 154 24.76 -19.45 -28.58
C LEU A 154 24.72 -18.32 -27.58
N PHE A 155 25.11 -17.16 -28.08
CA PHE A 155 24.91 -15.91 -27.40
C PHE A 155 23.50 -15.39 -27.69
N THR A 156 22.78 -15.04 -26.63
CA THR A 156 21.56 -14.24 -26.71
C THR A 156 21.67 -13.16 -25.65
N SER A 157 21.55 -11.89 -26.06
CA SER A 157 21.56 -10.77 -25.12
C SER A 157 20.33 -9.90 -25.28
N ILE A 158 19.88 -9.34 -24.17
CA ILE A 158 18.86 -8.31 -24.10
C ILE A 158 19.52 -7.06 -23.52
N ASN A 159 19.53 -5.98 -24.29
CA ASN A 159 20.08 -4.69 -23.92
C ASN A 159 18.98 -3.64 -23.87
N VAL A 160 18.96 -2.82 -22.82
CA VAL A 160 17.95 -1.78 -22.61
C VAL A 160 18.63 -0.42 -22.63
N TYR A 161 18.08 0.49 -23.44
CA TYR A 161 18.62 1.83 -23.66
C TYR A 161 17.58 2.90 -23.31
N ASP A 162 18.06 3.99 -22.72
CA ASP A 162 17.33 5.26 -22.67
C ASP A 162 17.39 5.94 -24.04
N VAL A 163 16.29 6.59 -24.40
CA VAL A 163 16.15 7.33 -25.65
C VAL A 163 16.24 8.82 -25.34
N ASP A 164 17.32 9.46 -25.79
CA ASP A 164 17.44 10.92 -25.75
C ASP A 164 17.33 11.53 -27.14
N TYR A 165 16.71 12.70 -27.20
CA TYR A 165 16.40 13.43 -28.43
C TYR A 165 17.28 14.68 -28.51
N GLU A 166 18.51 14.49 -28.96
CA GLU A 166 19.45 15.61 -29.15
C GLU A 166 19.39 16.12 -30.59
N GLN A 167 18.91 17.37 -30.75
CA GLN A 167 19.06 18.32 -31.87
C GLN A 167 18.87 17.86 -33.33
N ASN A 168 18.72 16.56 -33.63
CA ASN A 168 18.30 15.89 -34.89
C ASN A 168 18.63 14.38 -34.92
N ALA A 169 19.14 13.78 -33.85
CA ALA A 169 19.43 12.35 -33.77
C ALA A 169 18.89 11.72 -32.47
N ASN A 170 18.51 10.44 -32.57
CA ASN A 170 18.19 9.64 -31.39
C ASN A 170 19.50 9.13 -30.81
N VAL A 171 19.82 9.55 -29.59
CA VAL A 171 20.97 9.05 -28.83
C VAL A 171 20.48 7.91 -27.94
N PHE A 172 21.12 6.75 -28.02
CA PHE A 172 20.77 5.57 -27.24
C PHE A 172 21.81 5.36 -26.14
N ASN A 173 21.40 5.54 -24.89
CA ASN A 173 22.27 5.38 -23.73
C ASN A 173 22.00 4.03 -23.08
N LEU A 174 22.97 3.11 -23.09
CA LEU A 174 22.81 1.80 -22.46
C LEU A 174 22.56 1.97 -20.95
N LEU A 175 21.47 1.37 -20.48
CA LEU A 175 21.08 1.36 -19.07
C LEU A 175 21.53 0.07 -18.40
N ASP A 176 21.12 -1.07 -18.96
CA ASP A 176 21.41 -2.40 -18.45
C ASP A 176 21.39 -3.42 -19.59
N GLY A 177 22.08 -4.53 -19.41
CA GLY A 177 22.21 -5.59 -20.41
C GLY A 177 22.42 -6.95 -19.76
N ARG A 178 21.81 -8.00 -20.32
CA ARG A 178 21.92 -9.38 -19.81
C ARG A 178 22.07 -10.38 -20.92
N ASP A 179 22.94 -11.36 -20.67
CA ASP A 179 23.02 -12.57 -21.48
C ASP A 179 22.02 -13.60 -20.96
N VAL A 180 21.15 -14.07 -21.84
CA VAL A 180 20.11 -15.04 -21.51
C VAL A 180 20.57 -16.42 -21.98
N THR A 181 20.92 -17.28 -21.04
CA THR A 181 21.42 -18.63 -21.31
C THR A 181 20.35 -19.71 -21.17
N GLU A 182 19.23 -19.40 -20.50
CA GLU A 182 18.13 -20.34 -20.30
C GLU A 182 17.03 -20.15 -21.34
N SER A 183 16.78 -21.17 -22.17
CA SER A 183 15.68 -21.23 -23.15
C SER A 183 14.32 -21.45 -22.48
N LYS A 184 13.94 -20.59 -21.52
CA LYS A 184 12.66 -20.63 -20.79
C LYS A 184 11.98 -19.27 -20.84
N ASN A 185 10.65 -19.31 -20.93
CA ASN A 185 9.83 -18.10 -20.80
C ASN A 185 9.79 -17.69 -19.34
N THR A 186 10.38 -16.55 -19.01
CA THR A 186 10.54 -16.07 -17.64
C THR A 186 10.53 -14.55 -17.60
N TRP A 187 10.45 -14.00 -16.39
CA TRP A 187 10.62 -12.57 -16.19
C TRP A 187 12.09 -12.22 -16.03
N GLU A 188 12.56 -11.29 -16.86
CA GLU A 188 13.86 -10.66 -16.73
C GLU A 188 13.71 -9.24 -16.18
N ALA A 189 14.67 -8.80 -15.36
CA ALA A 189 14.66 -7.51 -14.70
C ALA A 189 15.90 -6.68 -15.05
N PHE A 190 15.67 -5.43 -15.44
CA PHE A 190 16.69 -4.49 -15.90
C PHE A 190 16.66 -3.23 -15.05
N ASP A 191 17.81 -2.72 -14.64
CA ASP A 191 17.91 -1.45 -13.92
C ASP A 191 17.76 -0.27 -14.89
N VAL A 192 16.68 0.49 -14.71
CA VAL A 192 16.39 1.69 -15.52
C VAL A 192 16.31 2.95 -14.66
N THR A 193 16.90 2.91 -13.46
CA THR A 193 16.86 3.98 -12.45
C THR A 193 17.33 5.31 -13.03
N ARG A 194 18.41 5.29 -13.84
CA ARG A 194 19.00 6.50 -14.41
C ARG A 194 18.03 7.22 -15.36
N ALA A 195 17.41 6.49 -16.28
CA ALA A 195 16.46 7.05 -17.25
C ALA A 195 15.25 7.68 -16.56
N VAL A 196 14.63 6.93 -15.64
CA VAL A 196 13.40 7.38 -14.97
C VAL A 196 13.68 8.58 -14.04
N ARG A 197 14.86 8.64 -13.41
CA ARG A 197 15.28 9.82 -12.64
C ARG A 197 15.43 11.04 -13.55
N ASN A 198 16.04 10.90 -14.72
CA ASN A 198 16.15 11.98 -15.71
C ASN A 198 14.77 12.45 -16.20
N TRP A 199 13.83 11.54 -16.46
CA TRP A 199 12.46 11.89 -16.86
C TRP A 199 11.76 12.67 -15.74
N HIS A 200 11.88 12.21 -14.50
CA HIS A 200 11.33 12.89 -13.32
C HIS A 200 11.91 14.29 -13.13
N GLU A 201 13.25 14.44 -13.17
CA GLU A 201 13.93 15.73 -12.99
C GLU A 201 13.62 16.73 -14.12
N SER A 202 13.39 16.24 -15.34
CA SER A 202 12.97 17.07 -16.49
C SER A 202 11.47 17.42 -16.47
N GLY A 203 10.70 16.92 -15.51
CA GLY A 203 9.24 17.10 -15.45
C GLY A 203 8.50 16.37 -16.58
N ARG A 204 9.17 15.44 -17.28
CA ARG A 204 8.59 14.61 -18.33
C ARG A 204 7.96 13.38 -17.69
N GLY A 205 6.63 13.32 -17.70
CA GLY A 205 5.89 12.14 -17.24
C GLY A 205 5.87 11.00 -18.27
N VAL A 206 6.31 11.25 -19.50
CA VAL A 206 6.34 10.25 -20.58
C VAL A 206 7.80 9.96 -20.93
N GLY A 207 8.15 8.69 -21.00
CA GLY A 207 9.49 8.21 -21.31
C GLY A 207 9.50 7.02 -22.24
N GLU A 208 10.56 6.88 -23.02
CA GLU A 208 10.75 5.82 -24.00
C GLU A 208 11.97 4.98 -23.66
N LEU A 209 11.84 3.65 -23.74
CA LEU A 209 12.96 2.71 -23.62
C LEU A 209 13.07 1.92 -24.91
N GLN A 210 14.29 1.77 -25.41
CA GLN A 210 14.59 0.84 -26.48
C GLN A 210 15.11 -0.46 -25.90
N VAL A 211 14.44 -1.57 -26.20
CA VAL A 211 14.93 -2.92 -25.93
C VAL A 211 15.48 -3.50 -27.22
N GLU A 212 16.69 -4.02 -27.14
CA GLU A 212 17.39 -4.65 -28.23
C GLU A 212 17.76 -6.08 -27.85
N ILE A 213 17.38 -7.03 -28.70
CA ILE A 213 17.63 -8.45 -28.53
C ILE A 213 18.57 -8.87 -29.66
N GLU A 214 19.76 -9.34 -29.33
CA GLU A 214 20.72 -9.90 -30.28
C GLU A 214 20.85 -11.41 -30.05
N GLN A 215 20.69 -12.20 -31.11
CA GLN A 215 20.62 -13.67 -31.01
C GLN A 215 21.15 -14.36 -32.27
N ASP A 216 21.97 -15.39 -32.10
CA ASP A 216 22.62 -16.06 -33.24
C ASP A 216 21.74 -17.09 -33.97
N CYS A 217 20.80 -17.73 -33.28
CA CYS A 217 20.08 -18.90 -33.81
C CYS A 217 18.69 -19.07 -33.19
N GLU A 218 18.59 -18.82 -31.89
CA GLU A 218 17.34 -18.93 -31.15
C GLU A 218 16.42 -17.76 -31.47
N SER A 219 15.13 -17.98 -31.28
CA SER A 219 14.06 -17.00 -31.51
C SER A 219 13.49 -16.59 -30.17
N LEU A 220 14.32 -15.91 -29.39
CA LEU A 220 13.89 -15.13 -28.25
C LEU A 220 13.19 -13.87 -28.75
N ASP A 221 12.11 -13.54 -28.07
CA ASP A 221 11.50 -12.22 -28.11
C ASP A 221 11.00 -11.84 -26.71
N ILE A 222 10.44 -10.65 -26.56
CA ILE A 222 9.72 -10.23 -25.35
C ILE A 222 8.23 -10.13 -25.64
N SER A 223 7.41 -10.28 -24.60
CA SER A 223 5.99 -9.96 -24.73
C SER A 223 5.79 -8.47 -24.95
N LEU A 224 5.00 -8.16 -25.97
CA LEU A 224 4.55 -6.81 -26.33
C LEU A 224 3.05 -6.63 -26.08
N GLY A 225 2.44 -7.54 -25.32
CA GLY A 225 1.05 -7.42 -24.89
C GLY A 225 0.82 -6.10 -24.18
N LEU A 226 -0.34 -5.49 -24.43
CA LEU A 226 -0.82 -4.31 -23.72
C LEU A 226 -1.95 -4.76 -22.78
N GLU A 227 -1.86 -4.36 -21.51
CA GLU A 227 -2.86 -4.64 -20.47
C GLU A 227 -3.13 -6.15 -20.20
N ASP A 228 -2.17 -7.02 -20.45
CA ASP A 228 -2.21 -8.44 -20.09
C ASP A 228 -1.20 -8.82 -18.99
N ASN A 229 -1.25 -10.09 -18.56
CA ASN A 229 -0.40 -10.59 -17.47
C ASN A 229 1.09 -10.70 -17.83
N SER A 230 1.45 -10.50 -19.11
CA SER A 230 2.82 -10.57 -19.62
C SER A 230 3.36 -9.20 -20.05
N SER A 231 2.54 -8.16 -19.92
CA SER A 231 2.86 -6.79 -20.35
C SER A 231 4.07 -6.28 -19.59
N ALA A 232 4.97 -5.59 -20.30
CA ALA A 232 6.13 -4.97 -19.69
C ALA A 232 5.70 -4.00 -18.58
N VAL A 233 6.43 -4.01 -17.46
CA VAL A 233 6.09 -3.21 -16.28
C VAL A 233 7.33 -2.57 -15.67
N ILE A 234 7.23 -1.30 -15.34
CA ILE A 234 8.23 -0.56 -14.56
C ILE A 234 7.81 -0.57 -13.09
N ILE A 235 8.69 -1.06 -12.22
CA ILE A 235 8.54 -1.02 -10.77
C ILE A 235 9.45 0.06 -10.21
N ILE A 236 8.85 1.05 -9.56
CA ILE A 236 9.55 2.19 -8.95
C ILE A 236 9.51 2.03 -7.44
N PHE A 237 10.68 2.11 -6.82
CA PHE A 237 10.85 2.22 -5.38
C PHE A 237 11.24 3.65 -5.04
N SER A 238 10.53 4.27 -4.11
CA SER A 238 10.75 5.65 -3.69
C SER A 238 10.44 5.88 -2.21
N ASN A 239 10.97 6.97 -1.66
CA ASN A 239 10.71 7.40 -0.29
C ASN A 239 9.96 8.74 -0.28
N ASP A 240 8.81 8.79 0.39
CA ASP A 240 8.09 10.04 0.65
C ASP A 240 8.75 10.78 1.84
N LEU A 241 9.56 11.77 1.51
CA LEU A 241 10.23 12.62 2.51
C LEU A 241 9.30 13.68 3.11
N GLY A 242 8.19 13.98 2.44
CA GLY A 242 7.18 14.94 2.88
C GLY A 242 6.45 14.46 4.15
N ASN A 243 6.08 13.18 4.18
CA ASN A 243 5.38 12.61 5.33
C ASN A 243 6.28 12.48 6.59
N ARG A 244 7.58 12.17 6.43
CA ARG A 244 8.54 12.02 7.55
C ARG A 244 8.74 13.30 8.37
N LYS A 245 8.78 14.48 7.73
CA LYS A 245 8.87 15.77 8.43
C LYS A 245 7.59 16.11 9.21
N GLY A 246 6.43 15.71 8.69
CA GLY A 246 5.14 15.93 9.35
C GLY A 246 4.90 14.97 10.53
N GLU A 247 5.30 13.71 10.39
CA GLU A 247 5.16 12.69 11.42
C GLU A 247 6.11 12.91 12.60
N SER A 248 7.39 13.22 12.34
CA SER A 248 8.34 13.57 13.41
C SER A 248 7.90 14.81 14.20
N MET A 249 7.39 15.85 13.53
CA MET A 249 6.86 17.03 14.20
C MET A 249 5.57 16.73 15.01
N LYS A 250 4.71 15.83 14.53
CA LYS A 250 3.53 15.36 15.27
C LYS A 250 3.92 14.56 16.51
N GLU A 251 4.89 13.66 16.39
CA GLU A 251 5.40 12.86 17.51
C GLU A 251 6.06 13.76 18.57
N ILE A 252 6.90 14.71 18.17
CA ILE A 252 7.49 15.72 19.06
C ILE A 252 6.40 16.57 19.72
N LYS A 253 5.37 16.99 18.98
CA LYS A 253 4.24 17.75 19.53
C LYS A 253 3.42 16.91 20.51
N GLU A 254 3.24 15.61 20.26
CA GLU A 254 2.54 14.69 21.16
C GLU A 254 3.34 14.44 22.44
N MET A 255 4.67 14.31 22.35
CA MET A 255 5.58 14.28 23.50
C MET A 255 5.51 15.59 24.32
N LEU A 256 5.57 16.75 23.67
CA LEU A 256 5.44 18.07 24.31
C LEU A 256 4.07 18.26 24.99
N LEU A 257 2.99 17.77 24.38
CA LEU A 257 1.64 17.81 24.96
C LEU A 257 1.54 16.95 26.23
N HIS A 258 2.18 15.79 26.24
CA HIS A 258 2.26 14.94 27.44
C HIS A 258 3.07 15.61 28.56
N GLU A 259 4.16 16.30 28.25
CA GLU A 259 4.94 17.06 29.23
C GLU A 259 4.21 18.31 29.76
N PHE A 260 3.47 19.02 28.89
CA PHE A 260 2.78 20.27 29.23
C PHE A 260 1.55 20.05 30.14
N TRP A 261 0.86 18.91 30.01
CA TRP A 261 -0.24 18.52 30.91
C TRP A 261 0.25 17.73 32.14
N GLY A 262 1.46 17.15 32.09
CA GLY A 262 2.10 16.47 33.23
C GLY A 262 2.77 17.40 34.25
N SER A 263 3.08 18.66 33.89
CA SER A 263 4.01 19.49 34.68
C SER A 263 3.41 20.66 35.47
N ARG A 264 2.08 20.75 35.63
CA ARG A 264 1.49 21.68 36.61
C ARG A 264 1.26 21.02 37.97
N VAL A 265 2.33 20.58 38.63
CA VAL A 265 2.33 20.36 40.08
C VAL A 265 3.50 21.12 40.69
N ASN A 266 3.16 22.27 41.25
CA ASN A 266 4.06 23.12 42.02
C ASN A 266 4.53 22.34 43.26
N VAL A 267 5.84 22.36 43.50
CA VAL A 267 6.48 21.80 44.68
C VAL A 267 5.97 22.56 45.90
N ASN A 268 5.17 21.90 46.73
CA ASN A 268 5.16 22.16 48.16
C ASN A 268 4.77 20.89 48.91
N GLN A 269 5.70 20.47 49.76
CA GLN A 269 5.57 19.40 50.74
C GLN A 269 4.27 19.56 51.52
N HIS A 270 3.43 18.52 51.55
CA HIS A 270 2.75 18.03 52.75
C HIS A 270 2.13 16.67 52.42
N TYR A 271 2.41 15.67 53.27
CA TYR A 271 1.84 14.33 53.21
C TYR A 271 0.30 14.40 53.22
N ARG A 272 -0.33 14.35 52.04
CA ARG A 272 -1.79 14.24 51.90
C ARG A 272 -2.16 12.79 51.62
N LYS A 273 -2.92 12.22 52.57
CA LYS A 273 -3.62 10.92 52.48
C LYS A 273 -4.16 10.69 51.07
N LYS A 274 -3.80 9.54 50.47
CA LYS A 274 -4.38 9.00 49.24
C LYS A 274 -5.91 8.95 49.39
N ARG A 275 -6.61 9.92 48.80
CA ARG A 275 -8.02 9.73 48.43
C ARG A 275 -8.02 8.82 47.21
N LYS A 276 -8.75 7.71 47.26
CA LYS A 276 -9.05 6.88 46.09
C LYS A 276 -9.81 7.75 45.08
N ALA A 277 -9.09 8.36 44.14
CA ALA A 277 -9.71 8.81 42.91
C ALA A 277 -10.14 7.56 42.16
N THR A 278 -11.44 7.42 41.90
CA THR A 278 -11.95 6.48 40.90
C THR A 278 -11.35 6.91 39.57
N ASN A 279 -10.26 6.26 39.20
CA ASN A 279 -9.49 6.67 38.05
C ASN A 279 -10.27 6.20 36.81
N ASN A 280 -10.96 7.13 36.15
CA ASN A 280 -11.61 6.90 34.86
C ASN A 280 -10.51 6.74 33.82
N TYR A 281 -9.94 5.54 33.75
CA TYR A 281 -8.89 5.22 32.80
C TYR A 281 -9.48 5.18 31.40
N CYS A 282 -9.04 6.13 30.59
CA CYS A 282 -9.18 6.11 29.15
C CYS A 282 -8.65 4.78 28.58
N ARG A 283 -9.52 3.96 27.98
CA ARG A 283 -9.11 2.69 27.36
C ARG A 283 -9.13 2.82 25.84
N ARG A 284 -8.00 2.51 25.19
CA ARG A 284 -7.95 2.34 23.73
C ARG A 284 -8.72 1.08 23.36
N THR A 285 -9.67 1.21 22.47
CA THR A 285 -10.38 0.09 21.83
C THR A 285 -9.85 -0.11 20.42
N SER A 286 -9.62 -1.37 20.05
CA SER A 286 -9.25 -1.71 18.68
C SER A 286 -10.50 -1.67 17.80
N LEU A 287 -10.43 -0.99 16.67
CA LEU A 287 -11.48 -0.98 15.66
C LEU A 287 -10.92 -1.55 14.36
N LYS A 288 -11.65 -2.49 13.77
CA LYS A 288 -11.34 -3.04 12.46
C LYS A 288 -12.21 -2.37 11.42
N VAL A 289 -11.59 -1.86 10.36
CA VAL A 289 -12.30 -1.28 9.22
C VAL A 289 -12.14 -2.22 8.03
N ASN A 290 -13.24 -2.74 7.51
CA ASN A 290 -13.25 -3.47 6.26
C ASN A 290 -13.48 -2.49 5.10
N PHE A 291 -12.62 -2.52 4.08
CA PHE A 291 -12.72 -1.58 2.95
C PHE A 291 -13.97 -1.79 2.11
N LYS A 292 -14.54 -3.01 2.11
CA LYS A 292 -15.78 -3.32 1.41
C LYS A 292 -16.98 -2.57 2.00
N ASP A 293 -17.03 -2.44 3.32
CA ASP A 293 -18.15 -1.80 4.04
C ASP A 293 -18.21 -0.29 3.78
N ILE A 294 -17.08 0.32 3.44
CA ILE A 294 -16.97 1.74 3.08
C ILE A 294 -16.86 1.98 1.56
N GLY A 295 -17.03 0.92 0.74
CA GLY A 295 -17.00 0.98 -0.73
C GLY A 295 -15.63 1.30 -1.33
N TRP A 296 -14.55 0.99 -0.61
CA TRP A 296 -13.16 1.22 -1.02
C TRP A 296 -12.50 -0.01 -1.63
N ASP A 297 -13.17 -1.16 -1.61
CA ASP A 297 -12.74 -2.42 -2.23
C ASP A 297 -12.59 -2.35 -3.76
N LYS A 298 -13.05 -1.26 -4.39
CA LYS A 298 -12.88 -1.02 -5.83
C LYS A 298 -11.48 -0.52 -6.20
N TRP A 299 -10.82 0.22 -5.32
CA TRP A 299 -9.52 0.87 -5.58
C TRP A 299 -8.43 0.38 -4.62
N ILE A 300 -8.78 -0.05 -3.41
CA ILE A 300 -7.86 -0.74 -2.48
C ILE A 300 -8.00 -2.24 -2.67
N VAL A 301 -6.96 -2.86 -3.23
CA VAL A 301 -6.93 -4.32 -3.47
C VAL A 301 -6.50 -5.09 -2.22
N ALA A 302 -5.57 -4.55 -1.44
CA ALA A 302 -5.07 -5.17 -0.20
C ALA A 302 -4.50 -4.11 0.77
N PRO A 303 -4.51 -4.37 2.09
CA PRO A 303 -5.24 -5.44 2.78
C PRO A 303 -6.76 -5.28 2.63
N PRO A 304 -7.58 -6.32 2.84
CA PRO A 304 -9.04 -6.18 2.87
C PRO A 304 -9.56 -5.46 4.13
N GLU A 305 -8.79 -5.53 5.22
CA GLU A 305 -9.13 -4.93 6.52
C GLU A 305 -7.94 -4.14 7.07
N TYR A 306 -8.23 -3.06 7.79
CA TYR A 306 -7.25 -2.23 8.48
C TYR A 306 -7.60 -2.10 9.96
N ASP A 307 -6.67 -2.49 10.83
CA ASP A 307 -6.77 -2.30 12.27
C ASP A 307 -6.38 -0.86 12.62
N LYS A 308 -7.29 -0.09 13.24
CA LYS A 308 -6.97 1.20 13.84
C LYS A 308 -7.33 1.23 15.32
N ALA A 309 -6.45 1.82 16.11
CA ALA A 309 -6.80 2.20 17.47
C ALA A 309 -7.85 3.33 17.44
N ALA A 310 -9.05 3.06 17.93
CA ALA A 310 -10.06 4.09 18.19
C ALA A 310 -9.72 4.83 19.50
N LYS A 311 -10.05 6.13 19.55
CA LYS A 311 -9.82 6.96 20.75
C LYS A 311 -10.69 6.45 21.90
N CYS A 312 -10.04 5.87 22.90
CA CYS A 312 -10.03 6.34 24.28
C CYS A 312 -11.29 7.13 24.74
N GLY A 313 -12.36 6.42 25.10
CA GLY A 313 -13.48 6.98 25.84
C GLY A 313 -13.12 7.09 27.32
N CYS A 314 -13.14 8.30 27.87
CA CYS A 314 -13.10 8.52 29.32
C CYS A 314 -14.56 8.55 29.81
N ARG A 315 -14.91 7.66 30.74
CA ARG A 315 -16.18 7.78 31.48
C ARG A 315 -16.12 8.92 32.49
#